data_AF-A0A2D0KLL4-F1
#
_entry.id   AF-A0A2D0KLL4-F1
#
_cell.length_a   1.000
_cell.length_b   1.000
_cell.length_c   1.000
_cell.angle_alpha   90.00
_cell.angle_beta   90.00
_cell.angle_gamma   90.00
#
_symmetry.space_group_name_H-M   'P 1'
#
loop_
_entity.id
_entity.type
_entity.pdbx_description
1 polymer ?
#
loop_
_entity_poly.entity_id
_entity_poly.type
_entity_poly.pdbx_seq_one_letter_code
_entity_poly.pdbx_strand_id
1 'polypeptide(L)'
;MGNDEYGSPLGYDAPKIIMCDYQGGLASKLSGVGTELVAKNTFWTEFAEASIGDYILIGESSHPDPIAAGANAIQYVTFDADTFERLADDYILVTGV
;
A
#
# COMPACT_ATOMS: atom_id res chain seq x y z
N MET A 1 5.28 -14.90 -9.16
CA MET A 1 6.63 -15.50 -9.23
C MET A 1 6.80 -16.64 -8.21
N GLY A 2 7.95 -17.32 -8.17
CA GLY A 2 8.27 -18.34 -7.14
C GLY A 2 9.11 -17.78 -5.99
N ASN A 3 9.35 -18.60 -4.97
CA ASN A 3 10.22 -18.28 -3.83
C ASN A 3 11.59 -18.96 -4.00
N ASP A 4 12.61 -18.41 -3.35
CA ASP A 4 13.90 -19.08 -3.17
C ASP A 4 13.78 -20.29 -2.22
N GLU A 5 14.88 -21.01 -2.01
CA GLU A 5 14.95 -22.17 -1.12
C GLU A 5 14.67 -21.86 0.36
N TYR A 6 14.70 -20.58 0.74
CA TYR A 6 14.43 -20.06 2.08
C TYR A 6 13.04 -19.41 2.21
N GLY A 7 12.25 -19.39 1.15
CA GLY A 7 10.91 -18.80 1.13
C GLY A 7 10.87 -17.31 0.80
N SER A 8 12.01 -16.68 0.46
CA SER A 8 12.06 -15.28 0.04
C SER A 8 11.53 -15.13 -1.39
N PRO A 9 10.79 -14.05 -1.71
CA PRO A 9 10.37 -13.79 -3.08
C PRO A 9 11.57 -13.62 -4.01
N LEU A 10 11.55 -14.27 -5.19
CA LEU A 10 12.62 -14.14 -6.19
C LEU A 10 12.63 -12.77 -6.89
N GLY A 11 11.62 -11.93 -6.64
CA GLY A 11 11.47 -10.61 -7.24
C GLY A 11 10.06 -10.08 -7.03
N TYR A 12 9.75 -8.99 -7.74
CA TYR A 12 8.43 -8.36 -7.75
C TYR A 12 7.71 -8.67 -9.06
N ASP A 13 6.39 -8.82 -8.99
CA ASP A 13 5.56 -8.89 -10.17
C ASP A 13 5.52 -7.52 -10.89
N ALA A 14 5.14 -7.51 -12.17
CA ALA A 14 5.09 -6.28 -12.96
C ALA A 14 4.12 -5.24 -12.33
N PRO A 15 4.45 -3.93 -12.36
CA PRO A 15 3.57 -2.90 -11.84
C PRO A 15 2.18 -2.95 -12.47
N LYS A 16 1.13 -2.87 -11.64
CA LYS A 16 -0.26 -2.77 -12.06
C LYS A 16 -0.77 -1.36 -11.77
N ILE A 17 -1.44 -0.75 -12.76
CA ILE A 17 -2.13 0.52 -12.57
C ILE A 17 -3.52 0.23 -12.01
N ILE A 18 -3.85 0.85 -10.88
CA ILE A 18 -5.15 0.72 -10.22
C ILE A 18 -5.81 2.09 -10.07
N MET A 19 -7.13 2.12 -10.14
CA MET A 19 -7.91 3.32 -9.82
C MET A 19 -8.10 3.39 -8.30
N CYS A 20 -7.84 4.56 -7.72
CA CYS A 20 -8.04 4.78 -6.29
C CYS A 20 -8.21 6.26 -5.98
N ASP A 21 -8.93 6.54 -4.89
CA ASP A 21 -8.78 7.78 -4.15
C ASP A 21 -7.64 7.62 -3.13
N TYR A 22 -6.98 8.72 -2.79
CA TYR A 22 -5.88 8.68 -1.81
C TYR A 22 -5.86 9.91 -0.91
N GLN A 23 -5.38 9.70 0.31
CA GLN A 23 -5.18 10.76 1.31
C GLN A 23 -3.82 10.59 2.00
N GLY A 24 -3.06 11.67 2.04
CA GLY A 24 -1.88 11.77 2.89
C GLY A 24 -2.26 12.04 4.34
N GLY A 25 -1.70 11.26 5.26
CA GLY A 25 -1.88 11.40 6.70
C GLY A 25 -0.54 11.67 7.40
N LEU A 26 -0.50 12.72 8.21
CA LEU A 26 0.61 12.98 9.13
C LEU A 26 0.09 12.77 10.55
N ALA A 27 0.71 11.84 11.28
CA ALA A 27 0.48 11.64 12.70
C ALA A 27 1.78 11.97 13.44
N SER A 28 1.72 12.87 14.41
CA SER A 28 2.83 13.12 15.32
C SER A 28 2.49 12.63 16.72
N LYS A 29 3.43 11.93 17.36
CA LYS A 29 3.31 11.48 18.74
C LYS A 29 4.44 12.09 19.57
N LEU A 30 4.09 12.89 20.56
CA LEU A 30 5.05 13.42 21.51
C LEU A 30 5.36 12.34 22.56
N SER A 31 6.61 11.92 22.64
CA SER A 31 7.13 11.07 23.71
C SER A 31 8.03 11.88 24.64
N GLY A 32 8.33 11.36 25.84
CA GLY A 32 9.23 12.02 26.80
C GLY A 32 10.68 12.21 26.33
N VAL A 33 11.05 11.65 25.17
CA VAL A 33 12.40 11.73 24.59
C VAL A 33 12.42 12.53 23.28
N GLY A 34 11.27 12.75 22.64
CA GLY A 34 11.14 13.48 21.37
C GLY A 34 9.81 13.26 20.68
N THR A 35 9.58 13.99 19.57
CA THR A 35 8.41 13.85 18.70
C THR A 35 8.69 12.84 17.60
N GLU A 36 7.89 11.78 17.53
CA GLU A 36 7.87 10.85 16.40
C GLU A 36 6.87 11.36 15.36
N LEU A 37 7.30 11.48 14.11
CA LEU A 37 6.44 11.84 12.98
C LEU A 37 6.26 10.61 12.10
N VAL A 38 5.02 10.14 11.99
CA VAL A 38 4.63 9.04 11.11
C VAL A 38 3.85 9.63 9.94
N ALA A 39 4.38 9.49 8.74
CA ALA A 39 3.62 9.73 7.52
C ALA A 39 2.99 8.41 7.07
N LYS A 40 1.71 8.45 6.71
CA LYS A 40 0.99 7.30 6.18
C LYS A 40 0.12 7.76 5.04
N ASN A 41 0.07 6.99 3.96
CA ASN A 41 -0.90 7.22 2.90
C ASN A 41 -2.02 6.19 3.05
N THR A 42 -3.25 6.64 2.86
CA THR A 42 -4.45 5.79 2.83
C THR A 42 -5.01 5.84 1.42
N PHE A 43 -5.30 4.68 0.85
CA PHE A 43 -5.84 4.51 -0.50
C PHE A 43 -7.17 3.77 -0.39
N TRP A 44 -8.17 4.22 -1.14
CA TRP A 44 -9.47 3.56 -1.30
C TRP A 44 -9.58 3.05 -2.73
N THR A 45 -9.78 1.75 -2.90
CA THR A 45 -9.75 1.10 -4.21
C THR A 45 -10.62 -0.14 -4.25
N GLU A 46 -11.13 -0.50 -5.43
CA GLU A 46 -11.80 -1.78 -5.68
C GLU A 46 -10.78 -2.93 -5.98
N PHE A 47 -9.47 -2.66 -5.88
CA PHE A 47 -8.44 -3.64 -6.18
C PHE A 47 -8.27 -4.68 -5.06
N ALA A 48 -8.91 -5.84 -5.24
CA ALA A 48 -8.99 -6.92 -4.26
C ALA A 48 -7.71 -7.77 -4.08
N GLU A 49 -6.76 -7.70 -5.02
CA GLU A 49 -5.57 -8.57 -4.99
C GLU A 49 -4.42 -8.01 -4.14
N ALA A 50 -4.55 -6.81 -3.56
CA ALA A 50 -3.51 -6.22 -2.72
C ALA A 50 -3.40 -6.93 -1.36
N SER A 51 -2.15 -7.13 -0.93
CA SER A 51 -1.81 -7.80 0.32
C SER A 51 -0.75 -7.05 1.13
N ILE A 52 -0.60 -7.41 2.40
CA ILE A 52 0.46 -6.85 3.26
C ILE A 52 1.82 -7.28 2.72
N GLY A 53 2.73 -6.31 2.56
CA GLY A 53 4.06 -6.53 1.95
C GLY A 53 4.13 -6.19 0.47
N ASP A 54 3.00 -6.00 -0.21
CA ASP A 54 2.99 -5.39 -1.55
C ASP A 54 3.38 -3.91 -1.48
N TYR A 55 3.76 -3.34 -2.62
CA TYR A 55 4.23 -1.96 -2.71
C TYR A 55 3.29 -1.12 -3.58
N ILE A 56 3.02 0.10 -3.13
CA ILE A 56 2.16 1.06 -3.83
C ILE A 56 2.84 2.44 -3.91
N LEU A 57 2.64 3.13 -5.04
CA LEU A 57 3.09 4.50 -5.25
C LEU A 57 1.98 5.32 -5.90
N ILE A 58 1.99 6.63 -5.68
CA ILE A 58 1.09 7.56 -6.37
C ILE A 58 1.72 7.92 -7.71
N GLY A 59 1.01 7.59 -8.80
CA GLY A 59 1.46 7.77 -10.18
C GLY A 59 1.83 6.46 -10.86
N GLU A 60 2.23 6.54 -12.12
CA GLU A 60 2.59 5.37 -12.93
C GLU A 60 4.11 5.13 -12.91
N SER A 61 4.53 3.87 -12.84
CA SER A 61 5.92 3.46 -12.96
C SER A 61 6.04 2.19 -13.78
N SER A 62 7.04 2.13 -14.64
CA SER A 62 7.45 0.91 -15.36
C SER A 62 8.69 0.26 -14.76
N HIS A 63 9.18 0.78 -13.62
CA HIS A 63 10.36 0.25 -12.96
C HIS A 63 10.03 -1.07 -12.25
N PRO A 64 10.77 -2.17 -12.52
CA PRO A 64 10.44 -3.49 -11.97
C PRO A 64 10.73 -3.62 -10.47
N ASP A 65 11.65 -2.80 -9.93
CA ASP A 65 11.90 -2.71 -8.50
C ASP A 65 11.06 -1.57 -7.89
N PRO A 66 10.08 -1.86 -7.03
CA PRO A 66 9.21 -0.86 -6.41
C PRO A 66 9.96 0.00 -5.39
N ILE A 67 11.02 -0.50 -4.76
CA ILE A 67 11.81 0.28 -3.79
C ILE A 67 12.56 1.37 -4.53
N ALA A 68 13.24 1.01 -5.64
CA ALA A 68 13.91 1.98 -6.50
C ALA A 68 12.93 2.96 -7.17
N ALA A 69 11.67 2.56 -7.37
CA ALA A 69 10.60 3.42 -7.87
C ALA A 69 10.07 4.42 -6.82
N GLY A 70 10.46 4.29 -5.54
CA GLY A 70 9.95 5.11 -4.45
C GLY A 70 8.57 4.71 -3.93
N ALA A 71 8.14 3.46 -4.19
CA ALA A 71 6.92 2.92 -3.64
C ALA A 71 7.06 2.60 -2.14
N ASN A 72 5.95 2.67 -1.42
CA ASN A 72 5.89 2.30 -0.01
C ASN A 72 5.19 0.96 0.17
N ALA A 73 5.69 0.16 1.10
CA ALA A 73 5.07 -1.11 1.45
C ALA A 73 3.71 -0.88 2.13
N ILE A 74 2.72 -1.67 1.73
CA ILE A 74 1.41 -1.77 2.37
C ILE A 74 1.60 -2.49 3.70
N GLN A 75 1.22 -1.81 4.78
CA GLN A 75 1.34 -2.30 6.14
C GLN A 75 -0.01 -2.78 6.71
N TYR A 76 -1.11 -2.34 6.11
CA TYR A 76 -2.44 -2.69 6.56
C TYR A 76 -3.44 -2.67 5.40
N VAL A 77 -4.33 -3.66 5.40
CA VAL A 77 -5.43 -3.82 4.44
C VAL A 77 -6.71 -4.07 5.24
N THR A 78 -7.77 -3.34 4.94
CA THR A 78 -9.11 -3.59 5.49
C THR A 78 -10.16 -3.39 4.42
N PHE A 79 -11.32 -4.00 4.61
CA PHE A 79 -12.50 -3.75 3.79
C PHE A 79 -13.09 -2.39 4.19
N ASP A 80 -13.45 -1.59 3.19
CA ASP A 80 -14.33 -0.43 3.36
C ASP A 80 -15.71 -0.75 2.81
N ALA A 81 -16.73 -0.20 3.44
CA ALA A 81 -18.08 -0.72 3.34
C ALA A 81 -18.70 -0.62 1.93
N ASP A 82 -19.17 -1.75 1.39
CA ASP A 82 -20.08 -1.78 0.23
C ASP A 82 -21.50 -1.33 0.63
N THR A 83 -21.69 -0.01 0.74
CA THR A 83 -22.90 0.53 1.42
C THR A 83 -23.98 1.06 0.49
N PHE A 84 -23.68 1.41 -0.77
CA PHE A 84 -24.65 2.11 -1.62
C PHE A 84 -24.96 1.44 -2.97
N GLU A 85 -23.97 0.90 -3.70
CA GLU A 85 -24.20 0.45 -5.09
C GLU A 85 -23.87 -1.02 -5.39
N ARG A 86 -23.16 -1.75 -4.50
CA ARG A 86 -22.95 -3.22 -4.57
C ARG A 86 -22.34 -3.76 -5.87
N LEU A 87 -21.49 -2.97 -6.52
CA LEU A 87 -20.85 -3.36 -7.77
C LEU A 87 -19.51 -4.10 -7.54
N ALA A 88 -18.71 -3.65 -6.57
CA ALA A 88 -17.49 -4.29 -6.13
C ALA A 88 -17.22 -3.98 -4.64
N ASP A 89 -16.43 -4.82 -3.98
CA ASP A 89 -15.99 -4.56 -2.61
C ASP A 89 -14.91 -3.45 -2.63
N ASP A 90 -15.03 -2.49 -1.72
CA ASP A 90 -14.02 -1.45 -1.53
C ASP A 90 -12.97 -1.90 -0.49
N TYR A 91 -11.72 -1.51 -0.74
CA TYR A 91 -10.57 -1.82 0.09
C TYR A 91 -9.85 -0.54 0.49
N ILE A 92 -9.46 -0.48 1.77
CA ILE A 92 -8.52 0.50 2.27
C ILE A 92 -7.13 -0.13 2.37
N LEU A 93 -6.17 0.48 1.68
CA LEU A 93 -4.75 0.15 1.76
C LEU A 93 -4.03 1.26 2.53
N VAL A 94 -3.25 0.92 3.54
CA VAL A 94 -2.47 1.90 4.32
C VAL A 94 -0.98 1.59 4.24
N THR A 95 -0.22 2.58 3.84
CA THR A 95 1.25 2.54 3.91
C THR A 95 1.74 3.08 5.24
N GLY A 96 2.94 2.65 5.63
CA GLY A 96 3.66 3.23 6.77
C GLY A 96 5.10 3.54 6.40
N VAL A 97 5.65 4.59 7.01
CA VAL A 97 7.09 4.84 7.13
C VAL A 97 7.49 4.86 8.59
#